data_AF-A0A4Z0A8B5-F1
#
_entry.id   AF-A0A4Z0A8B5-F1
#
_cell.length_a   1.000
_cell.length_b   1.000
_cell.length_c   1.000
_cell.angle_alpha   90.00
_cell.angle_beta   90.00
_cell.angle_gamma   90.00
#
_symmetry.space_group_name_H-M   'P 1'
#
loop_
_entity.id
_entity.type
_entity.pdbx_description
1 polymer ?
#
loop_
_entity_poly.entity_id
_entity_poly.type
_entity_poly.pdbx_seq_one_letter_code
_entity_poly.pdbx_strand_id
1 'polypeptide(L)'
;MARDIVDSFREGNYLSSDDGVKTSDTDNRLKVADASGHVGPALLKDQISREKITRFDHERIPERVVHARGIGAIGHFNVYDDRAKKCTSAGVLSDPTRITPVFFRFSTRIERYQTGHDPRRAGLRYQVLNEEGNWDLVGNNIPIFFIQDAVKLPDIIHAVKPEPHNEVPQGQSAHNNFWDFVGLQPESAHMVMWVMYDRGIPCSYRMMQGFDVSSSGETLVASRMSKSKSCSSDAEIVWMQNFHYGNAQYSLASYRSLRWKSASHVNIKLDRFPQKVEDIKARICGAKIQEHFNQVQLFVNSLNPNEKQHLIDGASFELNHCDDPVVYEQYTRVLNNIDLELAKAIAINVGGIVSEVPDHANQGKVSKALSQTYYAPKTPLIKIRRIAILVGDRFDLAEVEAVRAALVNGLAMVFLIGPRRGEVFPAAVPFLRDAVHLPGIEFQNDLGSDVVKESYGVVTSGMYGIKAALEDVLEIGPGEKGNAANFAYAVNKHRCYEREVDGLTALVAF
;
A
#
# COMPACT_ATOMS: atom_id res chain seq x y z
N MET A 1 -6.04 -24.25 -1.90
CA MET A 1 -4.76 -24.53 -1.22
C MET A 1 -5.00 -24.58 0.26
N ALA A 2 -4.87 -25.76 0.88
CA ALA A 2 -4.79 -25.84 2.33
C ALA A 2 -3.56 -25.05 2.79
N ARG A 3 -3.63 -24.41 3.96
CA ARG A 3 -2.43 -23.95 4.65
C ARG A 3 -1.58 -25.20 4.90
N ASP A 4 -0.45 -25.37 4.20
CA ASP A 4 0.60 -26.32 4.60
C ASP A 4 1.32 -25.82 5.87
N ILE A 5 0.55 -25.31 6.83
CA ILE A 5 1.02 -25.08 8.18
C ILE A 5 0.75 -26.40 8.88
N VAL A 6 1.75 -27.28 8.84
CA VAL A 6 1.76 -28.44 9.73
C VAL A 6 1.92 -27.88 11.13
N ASP A 7 0.86 -27.97 11.94
CA ASP A 7 0.95 -27.65 13.36
C ASP A 7 2.02 -28.55 13.99
N SER A 8 3.05 -27.95 14.58
CA SER A 8 4.14 -28.70 15.22
C SER A 8 3.62 -29.48 16.43
N PHE A 9 2.49 -29.06 17.01
CA PHE A 9 1.84 -29.69 18.14
C PHE A 9 0.74 -30.67 17.70
N ARG A 10 1.12 -31.77 17.07
CA ARG A 10 0.26 -32.97 17.10
C ARG A 10 0.53 -33.71 18.41
N GLU A 11 -0.52 -34.16 19.10
CA GLU A 11 -0.36 -35.09 20.22
C GLU A 11 0.49 -36.29 19.78
N GLY A 12 1.60 -36.53 20.48
CA GLY A 12 2.56 -37.59 20.15
C GLY A 12 3.84 -37.14 19.41
N ASN A 13 3.96 -35.87 19.02
CA ASN A 13 5.21 -35.32 18.49
C ASN A 13 6.24 -35.06 19.61
N TYR A 14 7.51 -35.31 19.32
CA TYR A 14 8.67 -35.02 20.17
C TYR A 14 9.61 -34.07 19.43
N LEU A 15 10.43 -33.31 20.17
CA LEU A 15 11.49 -32.53 19.55
C LEU A 15 12.52 -33.49 18.92
N SER A 16 12.88 -33.24 17.67
CA SER A 16 13.86 -34.05 16.95
C SER A 16 14.88 -33.18 16.20
N SER A 17 16.00 -33.78 15.84
CA SER A 17 16.85 -33.28 14.76
C SER A 17 16.12 -33.38 13.41
N ASP A 18 16.68 -32.76 12.38
CA ASP A 18 16.19 -32.82 10.99
C ASP A 18 16.24 -34.24 10.41
N ASP A 19 17.17 -35.07 10.90
CA ASP A 19 17.26 -36.50 10.56
C ASP A 19 16.31 -37.38 11.40
N GLY A 20 15.46 -36.78 12.24
CA GLY A 20 14.42 -37.47 13.01
C GLY A 20 14.89 -38.07 14.35
N VAL A 21 16.07 -37.73 14.85
CA VAL A 21 16.58 -38.23 16.14
C VAL A 21 15.91 -37.47 17.28
N LYS A 22 15.28 -38.20 18.21
CA LYS A 22 14.69 -37.64 19.43
C LYS A 22 15.71 -36.84 20.24
N THR A 23 15.33 -35.62 20.63
CA THR A 23 16.16 -34.74 21.46
C THR A 23 15.48 -34.50 22.80
N SER A 24 16.17 -34.85 23.89
CA SER A 24 15.64 -34.74 25.26
C SER A 24 15.95 -33.40 25.95
N ASP A 25 16.99 -32.68 25.51
CA ASP A 25 17.42 -31.39 26.06
C ASP A 25 17.85 -30.46 24.91
N THR A 26 17.21 -29.30 24.81
CA THR A 26 17.48 -28.29 23.77
C THR A 26 18.13 -27.02 24.27
N ASP A 27 18.39 -26.97 25.57
CA ASP A 27 18.80 -25.77 26.30
C ASP A 27 20.29 -25.84 26.65
N ASN A 28 20.85 -27.06 26.73
CA ASN A 28 22.25 -27.29 27.03
C ASN A 28 23.02 -27.91 25.87
N ARG A 29 24.25 -27.41 25.63
CA ARG A 29 25.24 -28.09 24.79
C ARG A 29 25.82 -29.29 25.55
N LEU A 30 26.23 -30.32 24.82
CA LEU A 30 27.03 -31.41 25.36
C LEU A 30 28.42 -30.88 25.78
N LYS A 31 28.73 -30.98 27.07
CA LYS A 31 29.98 -30.51 27.67
C LYS A 31 30.67 -31.63 28.44
N VAL A 32 31.97 -31.48 28.68
CA VAL A 32 32.65 -32.27 29.70
C VAL A 32 32.19 -31.78 31.08
N ALA A 33 31.90 -32.67 32.01
CA ALA A 33 31.65 -32.33 33.41
C ALA A 33 32.32 -33.36 34.31
N ASP A 34 32.84 -32.92 35.47
CA ASP A 34 33.39 -33.83 36.47
C ASP A 34 32.33 -34.25 37.52
N ALA A 35 32.71 -35.19 38.39
CA ALA A 35 31.82 -35.71 39.43
C ALA A 35 31.47 -34.67 40.53
N SER A 36 32.19 -33.55 40.59
CA SER A 36 31.92 -32.43 41.49
C SER A 36 30.95 -31.40 40.90
N GLY A 37 30.55 -31.58 39.63
CA GLY A 37 29.69 -30.66 38.90
C GLY A 37 30.44 -29.52 38.21
N HIS A 38 31.78 -29.56 38.13
CA HIS A 38 32.55 -28.58 37.38
C HIS A 38 32.32 -28.78 35.88
N VAL A 39 31.83 -27.74 35.20
CA VAL A 39 31.49 -27.77 33.78
C VAL A 39 32.66 -27.29 32.93
N GLY A 40 33.17 -28.18 32.08
CA GLY A 40 34.21 -27.93 31.09
C GLY A 40 33.70 -27.45 29.73
N PRO A 41 34.55 -27.48 28.69
CA PRO A 41 34.21 -26.97 27.36
C PRO A 41 33.13 -27.82 26.66
N ALA A 42 32.43 -27.18 25.71
CA ALA A 42 31.50 -27.87 24.81
C ALA A 42 32.23 -28.81 23.85
N LEU A 43 31.62 -29.95 23.55
CA LEU A 43 32.20 -30.98 22.69
C LEU A 43 31.79 -30.80 21.23
N LEU A 44 32.76 -30.84 20.31
CA LEU A 44 32.49 -30.76 18.87
C LEU A 44 31.60 -31.91 18.36
N LYS A 45 31.61 -33.07 19.03
CA LYS A 45 30.77 -34.22 18.66
C LYS A 45 29.27 -33.98 18.88
N ASP A 46 28.88 -32.88 19.52
CA ASP A 46 27.49 -32.48 19.69
C ASP A 46 26.83 -32.16 18.34
N GLN A 47 26.26 -33.17 17.71
CA GLN A 47 25.57 -33.04 16.43
C GLN A 47 24.31 -32.19 16.55
N ILE A 48 23.54 -32.34 17.63
CA ILE A 48 22.26 -31.64 17.83
C ILE A 48 22.49 -30.13 17.94
N SER A 49 23.47 -29.71 18.74
CA SER A 49 23.80 -28.29 18.87
C SER A 49 24.36 -27.71 17.57
N ARG A 50 25.24 -28.45 16.87
CA ARG A 50 25.81 -27.98 15.60
C ARG A 50 24.76 -27.83 14.52
N GLU A 51 23.85 -28.79 14.39
CA GLU A 51 22.77 -28.75 13.41
C GLU A 51 21.85 -27.55 13.66
N LYS A 52 21.36 -27.38 14.90
CA LYS A 52 20.51 -26.24 15.30
C LYS A 52 21.18 -24.89 14.98
N ILE A 53 22.45 -24.73 15.34
CA ILE A 53 23.20 -23.50 15.06
C ILE A 53 23.46 -23.33 13.56
N THR A 54 23.79 -24.40 12.84
CA THR A 54 24.01 -24.35 11.38
C THR A 54 22.74 -23.92 10.66
N ARG A 55 21.57 -24.45 11.03
CA ARG A 55 20.29 -24.01 10.48
C ARG A 55 20.02 -22.53 10.75
N PHE A 56 20.24 -22.11 11.99
CA PHE A 56 20.10 -20.70 12.39
C PHE A 56 21.02 -19.77 11.60
N ASP A 57 22.31 -20.10 11.50
CA ASP A 57 23.33 -19.30 10.81
C ASP A 57 23.03 -19.15 9.31
N HIS A 58 22.25 -20.06 8.73
CA HIS A 58 21.88 -20.06 7.31
C HIS A 58 20.39 -19.71 7.07
N GLU A 59 19.69 -19.13 8.05
CA GLU A 59 18.28 -18.72 7.88
C GLU A 59 18.08 -17.63 6.84
N ARG A 60 19.07 -16.75 6.64
CA ARG A 60 18.93 -15.56 5.79
C ARG A 60 19.33 -15.88 4.36
N ILE A 61 18.46 -15.50 3.42
CA ILE A 61 18.72 -15.50 1.98
C ILE A 61 18.78 -14.05 1.48
N PRO A 62 19.43 -13.77 0.33
CA PRO A 62 19.46 -12.43 -0.24
C PRO A 62 18.05 -11.85 -0.41
N GLU A 63 17.87 -10.60 0.01
CA GLU A 63 16.62 -9.88 -0.23
C GLU A 63 16.45 -9.53 -1.71
N ARG A 64 15.24 -9.12 -2.12
CA ARG A 64 15.02 -8.62 -3.49
C ARG A 64 15.75 -7.28 -3.66
N VAL A 65 16.41 -7.08 -4.81
CA VAL A 65 17.11 -5.82 -5.14
C VAL A 65 16.20 -4.60 -4.99
N VAL A 66 14.97 -4.74 -5.49
CA VAL A 66 13.86 -3.80 -5.32
C VAL A 66 12.67 -4.55 -4.76
N HIS A 67 11.78 -3.84 -4.08
CA HIS A 67 10.60 -4.45 -3.44
C HIS A 67 10.96 -5.50 -2.38
N ALA A 68 12.04 -5.32 -1.62
CA ALA A 68 12.49 -6.22 -0.57
C ALA A 68 11.44 -6.36 0.54
N ARG A 69 10.95 -5.22 1.04
CA ARG A 69 9.88 -5.15 2.03
C ARG A 69 8.53 -5.44 1.39
N GLY A 70 7.78 -6.38 1.95
CA GLY A 70 6.45 -6.69 1.45
C GLY A 70 5.71 -7.75 2.26
N ILE A 71 4.41 -7.82 2.02
CA ILE A 71 3.48 -8.74 2.68
C ILE A 71 2.71 -9.54 1.62
N GLY A 72 2.57 -10.84 1.87
CA GLY A 72 1.87 -11.76 0.99
C GLY A 72 0.51 -12.18 1.53
N ALA A 73 -0.42 -12.51 0.63
CA ALA A 73 -1.70 -13.13 0.96
C ALA A 73 -2.10 -14.13 -0.14
N ILE A 74 -2.75 -15.22 0.24
CA ILE A 74 -3.34 -16.18 -0.71
C ILE A 74 -4.83 -15.85 -0.87
N GLY A 75 -5.33 -15.95 -2.09
CA GLY A 75 -6.75 -15.78 -2.40
C GLY A 75 -7.16 -16.57 -3.63
N HIS A 76 -8.29 -16.19 -4.20
CA HIS A 76 -8.82 -16.79 -5.43
C HIS A 76 -9.26 -15.68 -6.41
N PHE A 77 -9.23 -16.00 -7.69
CA PHE A 77 -9.64 -15.14 -8.78
C PHE A 77 -10.65 -15.87 -9.68
N ASN A 78 -11.71 -15.16 -10.05
CA ASN A 78 -12.79 -15.61 -10.91
C ASN A 78 -13.19 -14.45 -11.83
N VAL A 79 -13.41 -14.73 -13.12
CA VAL A 79 -14.04 -13.76 -14.02
C VAL A 79 -15.55 -13.76 -13.84
N TYR A 80 -16.19 -12.61 -14.05
CA TYR A 80 -17.64 -12.49 -13.93
C TYR A 80 -18.40 -13.12 -15.10
N ASP A 81 -17.81 -13.09 -16.29
CA ASP A 81 -18.40 -13.58 -17.53
C ASP A 81 -17.29 -13.95 -18.54
N ASP A 82 -17.71 -14.41 -19.72
CA ASP A 82 -16.81 -14.90 -20.76
C ASP A 82 -16.55 -13.89 -21.89
N ARG A 83 -16.87 -12.60 -21.69
CA ARG A 83 -16.71 -11.56 -22.74
C ARG A 83 -15.27 -11.44 -23.26
N ALA A 84 -14.28 -11.83 -22.47
CA ALA A 84 -12.88 -11.79 -22.87
C ALA A 84 -12.51 -12.87 -23.91
N LYS A 85 -13.34 -13.91 -24.13
CA LYS A 85 -13.10 -14.96 -25.15
C LYS A 85 -12.84 -14.39 -26.55
N LYS A 86 -13.42 -13.23 -26.86
CA LYS A 86 -13.22 -12.54 -28.16
C LYS A 86 -11.82 -11.92 -28.31
N CYS A 87 -11.12 -11.70 -27.21
CA CYS A 87 -9.81 -11.02 -27.16
C CYS A 87 -8.69 -11.94 -26.66
N THR A 88 -9.01 -13.07 -26.03
CA THR A 88 -8.01 -13.99 -25.48
C THR A 88 -8.45 -15.45 -25.52
N SER A 89 -7.46 -16.33 -25.65
CA SER A 89 -7.59 -17.77 -25.46
C SER A 89 -7.27 -18.23 -24.02
N ALA A 90 -6.95 -17.33 -23.10
CA ALA A 90 -6.58 -17.69 -21.72
C ALA A 90 -7.82 -18.17 -20.93
N GLY A 91 -7.80 -19.44 -20.50
CA GLY A 91 -8.90 -20.06 -19.74
C GLY A 91 -9.24 -19.30 -18.46
N VAL A 92 -8.21 -18.82 -17.75
CA VAL A 92 -8.36 -18.01 -16.52
C VAL A 92 -9.13 -16.71 -16.73
N LEU A 93 -9.15 -16.15 -17.94
CA LEU A 93 -9.90 -14.92 -18.25
C LEU A 93 -11.22 -15.18 -18.98
N SER A 94 -11.54 -16.42 -19.35
CA SER A 94 -12.65 -16.75 -20.24
C SER A 94 -13.70 -17.69 -19.64
N ASP A 95 -13.38 -18.38 -18.53
CA ASP A 95 -14.32 -19.29 -17.87
C ASP A 95 -14.81 -18.71 -16.53
N PRO A 96 -16.07 -18.23 -16.44
CA PRO A 96 -16.62 -17.69 -15.20
C PRO A 96 -16.87 -18.74 -14.12
N THR A 97 -16.88 -20.02 -14.47
CA THR A 97 -17.05 -21.11 -13.50
C THR A 97 -15.73 -21.47 -12.80
N ARG A 98 -14.61 -21.02 -13.35
CA ARG A 98 -13.27 -21.36 -12.88
C ARG A 98 -12.85 -20.51 -11.69
N ILE A 99 -12.53 -21.17 -10.57
CA ILE A 99 -11.87 -20.56 -9.41
C ILE A 99 -10.36 -20.79 -9.51
N THR A 100 -9.60 -19.72 -9.75
CA THR A 100 -8.15 -19.80 -9.93
C THR A 100 -7.43 -19.36 -8.65
N PRO A 101 -6.58 -20.18 -8.03
CA PRO A 101 -5.79 -19.77 -6.88
C PRO A 101 -4.80 -18.66 -7.23
N VAL A 102 -4.66 -17.68 -6.34
CA VAL A 102 -3.75 -16.55 -6.53
C VAL A 102 -2.94 -16.27 -5.27
N PHE A 103 -1.72 -15.80 -5.46
CA PHE A 103 -0.89 -15.25 -4.41
C PHE A 103 -0.61 -13.78 -4.71
N PHE A 104 -1.01 -12.92 -3.78
CA PHE A 104 -0.75 -11.49 -3.81
C PHE A 104 0.50 -11.20 -2.99
N ARG A 105 1.37 -10.32 -3.48
CA ARG A 105 2.44 -9.71 -2.70
C ARG A 105 2.43 -8.20 -2.89
N PHE A 106 2.11 -7.50 -1.81
CA PHE A 106 2.25 -6.06 -1.71
C PHE A 106 3.66 -5.73 -1.20
N SER A 107 4.20 -4.59 -1.58
CA SER A 107 5.57 -4.20 -1.22
C SER A 107 5.75 -2.70 -1.23
N THR A 108 6.78 -2.19 -0.57
CA THR A 108 7.33 -0.86 -0.86
C THR A 108 8.40 -1.02 -1.95
N ARG A 109 9.06 0.05 -2.43
CA ARG A 109 10.04 -0.06 -3.54
C ARG A 109 11.50 -0.11 -3.09
N ILE A 110 11.93 0.86 -2.28
CA ILE A 110 13.35 1.20 -2.09
C ILE A 110 13.94 0.72 -0.76
N GLU A 111 13.10 0.39 0.21
CA GLU A 111 13.51 -0.03 1.54
C GLU A 111 14.21 -1.39 1.56
N ARG A 112 15.11 -1.57 2.52
CA ARG A 112 15.52 -2.91 3.00
C ARG A 112 14.41 -3.57 3.81
N TYR A 113 14.48 -4.87 4.03
CA TYR A 113 13.44 -5.59 4.78
C TYR A 113 13.20 -5.07 6.22
N GLN A 114 14.21 -4.50 6.88
CA GLN A 114 14.21 -4.18 8.33
C GLN A 114 13.74 -2.76 8.68
N THR A 115 13.33 -1.95 7.70
CA THR A 115 12.90 -0.57 7.95
C THR A 115 11.50 -0.52 8.58
N GLY A 116 11.21 0.58 9.30
CA GLY A 116 9.86 0.87 9.74
C GLY A 116 8.89 0.81 8.55
N HIS A 117 7.67 0.32 8.77
CA HIS A 117 6.69 0.20 7.69
C HIS A 117 6.21 1.60 7.31
N ASP A 118 6.87 2.22 6.34
CA ASP A 118 6.38 3.41 5.70
C ASP A 118 5.63 3.00 4.41
N PRO A 119 4.30 3.17 4.31
CA PRO A 119 3.56 2.81 3.10
C PRO A 119 3.98 3.64 1.87
N ARG A 120 4.91 4.61 2.02
CA ARG A 120 5.51 5.38 0.93
C ARG A 120 5.95 4.45 -0.22
N ARG A 121 5.25 4.58 -1.36
CA ARG A 121 5.55 3.98 -2.69
C ARG A 121 5.30 2.48 -2.78
N ALA A 122 4.03 2.10 -2.86
CA ALA A 122 3.59 0.70 -2.91
C ALA A 122 3.74 0.05 -4.30
N GLY A 123 4.55 -1.01 -4.37
CA GLY A 123 4.56 -1.98 -5.46
C GLY A 123 3.60 -3.14 -5.21
N LEU A 124 3.13 -3.75 -6.30
CA LEU A 124 2.05 -4.72 -6.25
C LEU A 124 2.28 -5.89 -7.23
N ARG A 125 2.53 -7.08 -6.70
CA ARG A 125 2.62 -8.30 -7.50
C ARG A 125 1.42 -9.21 -7.27
N TYR A 126 0.89 -9.72 -8.37
CA TYR A 126 -0.09 -10.78 -8.43
C TYR A 126 0.56 -12.00 -9.10
N GLN A 127 0.43 -13.16 -8.48
CA GLN A 127 0.81 -14.44 -9.09
C GLN A 127 -0.43 -15.29 -9.20
N VAL A 128 -0.81 -15.60 -10.43
CA VAL A 128 -1.94 -16.45 -10.76
C VAL A 128 -1.43 -17.86 -11.01
N LEU A 129 -1.84 -18.79 -10.15
CA LEU A 129 -1.45 -20.19 -10.22
C LEU A 129 -2.50 -20.91 -11.05
N ASN A 130 -2.15 -21.21 -12.29
CA ASN A 130 -3.09 -21.61 -13.31
C ASN A 130 -2.73 -22.99 -13.88
N GLU A 131 -3.72 -23.75 -14.35
CA GLU A 131 -3.50 -25.08 -14.93
C GLU A 131 -2.71 -24.98 -16.25
N GLU A 132 -2.81 -23.83 -16.93
CA GLU A 132 -2.05 -23.51 -18.15
C GLU A 132 -0.62 -23.01 -17.89
N GLY A 133 -0.20 -22.96 -16.62
CA GLY A 133 1.08 -22.40 -16.19
C GLY A 133 0.95 -21.06 -15.48
N ASN A 134 1.91 -20.73 -14.62
CA ASN A 134 1.85 -19.52 -13.79
C ASN A 134 1.87 -18.26 -14.66
N TRP A 135 0.90 -17.38 -14.39
CA TRP A 135 0.87 -16.04 -14.95
C TRP A 135 1.09 -15.02 -13.84
N ASP A 136 2.19 -14.28 -13.94
CA ASP A 136 2.49 -13.19 -13.02
C ASP A 136 2.08 -11.86 -13.63
N LEU A 137 1.40 -11.04 -12.84
CA LEU A 137 1.15 -9.65 -13.15
C LEU A 137 1.86 -8.77 -12.12
N VAL A 138 2.86 -8.03 -12.59
CA VAL A 138 3.82 -7.34 -11.74
C VAL A 138 3.67 -5.84 -11.93
N GLY A 139 2.80 -5.25 -11.11
CA GLY A 139 2.40 -3.86 -11.22
C GLY A 139 2.84 -2.96 -10.06
N ASN A 140 2.33 -1.72 -10.10
CA ASN A 140 2.48 -0.70 -9.06
C ASN A 140 1.13 -0.07 -8.72
N ASN A 141 1.05 0.72 -7.65
CA ASN A 141 -0.17 1.46 -7.31
C ASN A 141 -0.39 2.77 -8.13
N ILE A 142 0.55 3.05 -9.05
CA ILE A 142 0.59 4.23 -9.92
C ILE A 142 0.66 3.75 -11.38
N PRO A 143 -0.07 4.35 -12.33
CA PRO A 143 -0.23 3.83 -13.69
C PRO A 143 0.95 4.06 -14.64
N ILE A 144 1.98 4.77 -14.19
CA ILE A 144 3.14 5.18 -14.98
C ILE A 144 4.44 4.89 -14.21
N PHE A 145 5.59 5.04 -14.87
CA PHE A 145 6.91 4.78 -14.29
C PHE A 145 7.86 5.96 -14.50
N PHE A 146 8.99 5.97 -13.79
CA PHE A 146 9.97 7.05 -13.83
C PHE A 146 10.75 7.15 -15.14
N ILE A 147 10.88 6.02 -15.86
CA ILE A 147 11.77 5.89 -17.00
C ILE A 147 11.05 5.22 -18.17
N GLN A 148 11.53 5.51 -19.37
CA GLN A 148 10.93 5.01 -20.62
C GLN A 148 11.65 3.77 -21.16
N ASP A 149 12.97 3.67 -20.91
CA ASP A 149 13.81 2.54 -21.32
C ASP A 149 14.37 1.83 -20.09
N ALA A 150 14.26 0.50 -20.08
CA ALA A 150 14.74 -0.35 -19.00
C ALA A 150 16.25 -0.26 -18.75
N VAL A 151 17.04 0.21 -19.73
CA VAL A 151 18.48 0.42 -19.54
C VAL A 151 18.79 1.42 -18.42
N LYS A 152 17.88 2.39 -18.16
CA LYS A 152 18.01 3.38 -17.08
C LYS A 152 17.56 2.86 -15.70
N LEU A 153 17.09 1.61 -15.61
CA LEU A 153 16.58 1.06 -14.35
C LEU A 153 17.65 1.04 -13.24
N PRO A 154 18.90 0.61 -13.49
CA PRO A 154 19.94 0.71 -12.47
C PRO A 154 20.20 2.15 -12.03
N ASP A 155 20.16 3.12 -12.96
CA ASP A 155 20.45 4.53 -12.67
C ASP A 155 19.43 5.12 -11.69
N ILE A 156 18.13 4.98 -11.99
CA ILE A 156 17.08 5.49 -11.08
C ILE A 156 17.06 4.73 -9.76
N ILE A 157 17.35 3.42 -9.76
CA ILE A 157 17.39 2.63 -8.52
C ILE A 157 18.58 3.03 -7.66
N HIS A 158 19.75 3.30 -8.24
CA HIS A 158 20.90 3.82 -7.49
C HIS A 158 20.65 5.24 -6.98
N ALA A 159 20.01 6.09 -7.79
CA ALA A 159 19.69 7.46 -7.42
C ALA A 159 18.71 7.56 -6.23
N VAL A 160 17.73 6.67 -6.16
CA VAL A 160 16.69 6.67 -5.10
C VAL A 160 17.06 5.82 -3.86
N LYS A 161 18.09 4.99 -3.96
CA LYS A 161 18.57 4.17 -2.85
C LYS A 161 19.49 5.01 -1.94
N PRO A 162 19.76 4.52 -0.71
CA PRO A 162 20.69 5.20 0.18
C PRO A 162 22.04 5.45 -0.50
N GLU A 163 22.62 6.62 -0.28
CA GLU A 163 23.81 7.06 -0.99
C GLU A 163 25.00 6.15 -0.67
N PRO A 164 25.83 5.77 -1.66
CA PRO A 164 26.74 4.64 -1.52
C PRO A 164 27.88 4.87 -0.52
N HIS A 165 28.16 6.12 -0.16
CA HIS A 165 29.27 6.47 0.72
C HIS A 165 28.92 6.29 2.21
N ASN A 166 27.63 6.39 2.59
CA ASN A 166 27.19 6.32 3.98
C ASN A 166 25.92 5.47 4.21
N GLU A 167 25.30 4.96 3.13
CA GLU A 167 24.05 4.22 3.17
C GLU A 167 22.87 4.99 3.81
N VAL A 168 22.81 6.30 3.57
CA VAL A 168 21.74 7.20 4.04
C VAL A 168 21.13 7.97 2.86
N PRO A 169 19.81 8.25 2.84
CA PRO A 169 18.79 7.84 3.80
C PRO A 169 18.14 6.51 3.45
N GLN A 170 17.53 5.88 4.44
CA GLN A 170 16.84 4.62 4.28
C GLN A 170 15.34 4.83 4.02
N GLY A 171 14.80 4.18 2.99
CA GLY A 171 13.36 4.22 2.69
C GLY A 171 12.82 5.57 2.20
N GLN A 172 13.69 6.48 1.80
CA GLN A 172 13.35 7.86 1.45
C GLN A 172 13.98 8.23 0.11
N SER A 173 13.40 9.20 -0.60
CA SER A 173 14.10 9.89 -1.68
C SER A 173 14.40 11.35 -1.37
N ALA A 174 14.25 11.73 -0.12
CA ALA A 174 14.45 13.08 0.37
C ALA A 174 15.97 13.28 0.58
N HIS A 175 16.72 13.26 -0.52
CA HIS A 175 18.17 13.42 -0.57
C HIS A 175 18.64 13.76 -1.99
N ASN A 176 19.87 14.28 -2.09
CA ASN A 176 20.43 14.89 -3.30
C ASN A 176 20.36 13.98 -4.54
N ASN A 177 20.86 12.74 -4.47
CA ASN A 177 21.00 11.89 -5.65
C ASN A 177 19.69 11.63 -6.41
N PHE A 178 18.57 11.48 -5.69
CA PHE A 178 17.28 11.25 -6.35
C PHE A 178 16.83 12.50 -7.11
N TRP A 179 16.87 13.64 -6.44
CA TRP A 179 16.40 14.91 -7.00
C TRP A 179 17.32 15.46 -8.10
N ASP A 180 18.61 15.13 -8.05
CA ASP A 180 19.55 15.35 -9.16
C ASP A 180 19.12 14.55 -10.40
N PHE A 181 18.92 13.23 -10.26
CA PHE A 181 18.48 12.39 -11.37
C PHE A 181 17.17 12.88 -11.98
N VAL A 182 16.15 13.13 -11.15
CA VAL A 182 14.84 13.56 -11.68
C VAL A 182 14.84 15.00 -12.21
N GLY A 183 15.77 15.85 -11.74
CA GLY A 183 16.01 17.18 -12.28
C GLY A 183 16.69 17.16 -13.66
N LEU A 184 17.48 16.12 -13.95
CA LEU A 184 18.16 15.93 -15.23
C LEU A 184 17.38 15.06 -16.22
N GLN A 185 16.40 14.29 -15.75
CA GLN A 185 15.61 13.34 -16.55
C GLN A 185 14.12 13.75 -16.57
N PRO A 186 13.70 14.64 -17.49
CA PRO A 186 12.33 15.16 -17.52
C PRO A 186 11.27 14.08 -17.75
N GLU A 187 11.61 12.93 -18.35
CA GLU A 187 10.71 11.77 -18.47
C GLU A 187 10.12 11.30 -17.13
N SER A 188 10.81 11.60 -16.02
CA SER A 188 10.39 11.24 -14.67
C SER A 188 9.35 12.18 -14.05
N ALA A 189 9.15 13.38 -14.62
CA ALA A 189 8.35 14.45 -14.03
C ALA A 189 6.92 14.00 -13.66
N HIS A 190 6.29 13.21 -14.53
CA HIS A 190 4.96 12.67 -14.26
C HIS A 190 4.94 11.75 -13.04
N MET A 191 5.88 10.81 -12.94
CA MET A 191 5.96 9.88 -11.81
C MET A 191 6.26 10.58 -10.50
N VAL A 192 7.12 11.61 -10.51
CA VAL A 192 7.41 12.37 -9.29
C VAL A 192 6.14 13.00 -8.73
N MET A 193 5.31 13.64 -9.56
CA MET A 193 4.06 14.26 -9.08
C MET A 193 3.08 13.23 -8.47
N TRP A 194 3.00 12.02 -9.02
CA TRP A 194 2.20 10.94 -8.43
C TRP A 194 2.71 10.47 -7.07
N VAL A 195 4.02 10.47 -6.87
CA VAL A 195 4.66 10.01 -5.63
C VAL A 195 4.64 11.08 -4.53
N MET A 196 4.72 12.36 -4.91
CA MET A 196 4.63 13.48 -3.96
C MET A 196 3.18 13.75 -3.51
N TYR A 197 2.21 13.30 -4.30
CA TYR A 197 0.80 13.27 -3.94
C TYR A 197 0.46 12.09 -3.00
N ASP A 198 -0.70 12.13 -2.32
CA ASP A 198 -1.22 11.13 -1.38
C ASP A 198 -1.22 9.67 -1.89
N ARG A 199 -1.13 9.45 -3.21
CA ARG A 199 -0.92 8.12 -3.80
C ARG A 199 0.39 7.49 -3.36
N GLY A 200 1.39 8.31 -3.05
CA GLY A 200 2.63 7.91 -2.42
C GLY A 200 2.39 7.25 -1.07
N ILE A 201 1.40 7.68 -0.28
CA ILE A 201 1.16 7.29 1.13
C ILE A 201 -0.19 6.58 1.35
N PRO A 202 -0.45 5.42 0.72
CA PRO A 202 -1.72 4.73 0.88
C PRO A 202 -1.97 4.32 2.34
N CYS A 203 -3.17 4.62 2.85
CA CYS A 203 -3.58 4.27 4.23
C CYS A 203 -3.52 2.75 4.49
N SER A 204 -3.70 1.92 3.46
CA SER A 204 -3.63 0.46 3.54
C SER A 204 -3.51 -0.12 2.13
N TYR A 205 -2.82 -1.26 1.96
CA TYR A 205 -2.77 -1.98 0.68
C TYR A 205 -4.15 -2.39 0.13
N ARG A 206 -5.16 -2.48 1.00
CA ARG A 206 -6.56 -2.70 0.62
C ARG A 206 -7.26 -1.48 0.02
N MET A 207 -6.64 -0.29 0.10
CA MET A 207 -7.24 1.00 -0.26
C MET A 207 -6.36 1.74 -1.28
N MET A 208 -5.84 1.01 -2.26
CA MET A 208 -5.07 1.56 -3.37
C MET A 208 -5.49 0.89 -4.67
N GLN A 209 -5.23 1.55 -5.80
CA GLN A 209 -5.33 0.92 -7.10
C GLN A 209 -4.05 0.13 -7.41
N GLY A 210 -4.06 -0.65 -8.48
CA GLY A 210 -2.93 -1.43 -8.94
C GLY A 210 -2.90 -1.48 -10.46
N PHE A 211 -1.76 -1.26 -11.10
CA PHE A 211 -1.57 -1.12 -12.54
C PHE A 211 -0.35 -1.89 -13.02
N ASP A 212 -0.44 -2.55 -14.18
CA ASP A 212 0.70 -3.24 -14.81
C ASP A 212 1.73 -2.28 -15.42
N VAL A 213 1.35 -1.01 -15.63
CA VAL A 213 2.16 0.10 -16.17
C VAL A 213 2.64 -0.07 -17.61
N SER A 214 3.08 -1.27 -18.00
CA SER A 214 3.53 -1.53 -19.36
C SER A 214 2.40 -1.49 -20.38
N SER A 215 2.70 -1.01 -21.58
CA SER A 215 1.78 -0.91 -22.70
C SER A 215 1.61 -2.22 -23.47
N SER A 216 1.71 -3.39 -22.81
CA SER A 216 1.53 -4.71 -23.45
C SER A 216 0.12 -4.94 -24.05
N GLY A 217 -0.72 -3.91 -24.04
CA GLY A 217 -2.11 -3.80 -24.46
C GLY A 217 -2.76 -2.81 -23.50
N GLU A 218 -3.59 -1.88 -23.98
CA GLU A 218 -4.24 -0.85 -23.13
C GLU A 218 -4.88 -1.50 -21.89
N THR A 219 -4.21 -1.40 -20.75
CA THR A 219 -4.66 -2.04 -19.51
C THR A 219 -4.77 -0.98 -18.43
N LEU A 220 -5.97 -0.40 -18.34
CA LEU A 220 -6.39 0.35 -17.17
C LEU A 220 -6.89 -0.66 -16.13
N VAL A 221 -5.97 -1.16 -15.32
CA VAL A 221 -6.31 -1.94 -14.13
C VAL A 221 -6.76 -0.95 -13.07
N ALA A 222 -8.02 -0.57 -13.09
CA ALA A 222 -8.62 -0.02 -11.89
C ALA A 222 -9.04 -1.22 -11.05
N SER A 223 -8.27 -1.59 -10.01
CA SER A 223 -8.86 -2.36 -8.92
C SER A 223 -9.91 -1.46 -8.28
N ARG A 224 -11.17 -1.70 -8.62
CA ARG A 224 -12.32 -1.02 -8.02
C ARG A 224 -12.76 -1.89 -6.84
N MET A 225 -12.99 -1.32 -5.67
CA MET A 225 -13.84 -2.01 -4.69
C MET A 225 -15.24 -2.13 -5.32
N SER A 226 -15.69 -3.35 -5.56
CA SER A 226 -16.93 -3.66 -6.29
C SER A 226 -18.16 -2.98 -5.68
N LYS A 227 -19.15 -2.76 -6.55
CA LYS A 227 -20.48 -2.21 -6.28
C LYS A 227 -21.40 -3.12 -5.43
N SER A 228 -20.93 -4.25 -4.90
CA SER A 228 -21.76 -5.18 -4.14
C SER A 228 -21.85 -4.81 -2.66
N LYS A 229 -23.09 -4.73 -2.16
CA LYS A 229 -23.39 -4.70 -0.72
C LYS A 229 -22.81 -5.96 -0.07
N SER A 230 -21.59 -5.93 0.48
CA SER A 230 -21.20 -6.68 1.70
C SER A 230 -19.70 -6.86 1.94
N CYS A 231 -18.78 -6.67 0.98
CA CYS A 231 -17.39 -7.09 1.24
C CYS A 231 -16.25 -6.18 0.77
N SER A 232 -15.43 -5.76 1.74
CA SER A 232 -14.10 -5.16 1.53
C SER A 232 -13.04 -6.18 1.08
N SER A 233 -13.43 -7.42 0.75
CA SER A 233 -12.55 -8.48 0.20
C SER A 233 -12.62 -8.60 -1.32
N ASP A 234 -13.57 -7.91 -1.96
CA ASP A 234 -13.88 -8.13 -3.37
C ASP A 234 -13.32 -6.96 -4.20
N ALA A 235 -12.20 -7.21 -4.88
CA ALA A 235 -11.65 -6.30 -5.87
C ALA A 235 -12.20 -6.66 -7.26
N GLU A 236 -12.94 -5.75 -7.88
CA GLU A 236 -13.26 -5.79 -9.31
C GLU A 236 -12.00 -5.40 -10.07
N ILE A 237 -11.46 -6.30 -10.88
CA ILE A 237 -10.27 -6.05 -11.70
C ILE A 237 -10.65 -6.23 -13.17
N VAL A 238 -10.36 -5.24 -14.01
CA VAL A 238 -10.61 -5.26 -15.46
C VAL A 238 -9.27 -5.41 -16.20
N TRP A 239 -9.16 -6.37 -17.12
CA TRP A 239 -7.92 -6.74 -17.82
C TRP A 239 -8.06 -6.76 -19.35
N MET A 240 -6.96 -6.41 -20.04
CA MET A 240 -6.55 -6.80 -21.40
C MET A 240 -5.02 -7.10 -21.38
N GLN A 241 -4.45 -7.84 -22.35
CA GLN A 241 -3.27 -8.74 -22.17
C GLN A 241 -1.97 -8.41 -22.93
N ASN A 242 -0.78 -8.87 -22.43
CA ASN A 242 0.07 -9.97 -23.04
C ASN A 242 1.36 -10.39 -22.26
N PHE A 243 1.94 -11.56 -22.66
CA PHE A 243 2.84 -12.51 -21.94
C PHE A 243 4.37 -12.39 -22.14
N HIS A 244 5.20 -12.96 -21.23
CA HIS A 244 6.67 -13.15 -21.37
C HIS A 244 7.22 -14.53 -20.91
N TYR A 245 8.34 -14.93 -21.53
CA TYR A 245 8.92 -16.28 -21.65
C TYR A 245 10.02 -16.64 -20.62
N GLY A 246 10.16 -17.96 -20.36
CA GLY A 246 11.38 -18.62 -19.88
C GLY A 246 11.89 -19.65 -20.90
N ASN A 247 13.22 -19.77 -21.03
CA ASN A 247 13.89 -20.62 -22.03
C ASN A 247 13.96 -22.10 -21.60
N ALA A 248 13.63 -23.01 -22.53
CA ALA A 248 13.89 -24.44 -22.42
C ALA A 248 15.17 -24.82 -23.20
N GLN A 249 15.96 -25.75 -22.66
CA GLN A 249 17.09 -26.36 -23.34
C GLN A 249 16.60 -27.44 -24.34
N TYR A 250 17.20 -27.44 -25.53
CA TYR A 250 16.85 -28.10 -26.80
C TYR A 250 16.24 -29.52 -26.80
N SER A 251 15.45 -29.84 -27.85
CA SER A 251 15.24 -31.22 -28.33
C SER A 251 15.43 -31.35 -29.85
N LEU A 252 16.47 -32.05 -30.29
CA LEU A 252 16.54 -32.73 -31.58
C LEU A 252 17.03 -34.16 -31.29
N ALA A 253 16.21 -35.12 -31.73
CA ALA A 253 16.17 -36.48 -31.21
C ALA A 253 17.32 -37.40 -31.67
N SER A 254 17.73 -38.33 -30.80
CA SER A 254 18.14 -39.70 -31.17
C SER A 254 18.33 -40.60 -29.92
N TYR A 255 17.34 -40.71 -29.04
CA TYR A 255 17.17 -41.87 -28.15
C TYR A 255 15.70 -41.94 -27.76
N ARG A 256 15.02 -43.02 -28.14
CA ARG A 256 13.59 -43.25 -27.87
C ARG A 256 13.40 -43.58 -26.38
N SER A 257 13.37 -42.56 -25.52
CA SER A 257 12.85 -42.67 -24.14
C SER A 257 12.37 -41.34 -23.54
N LEU A 258 12.71 -40.19 -24.13
CA LEU A 258 12.11 -38.89 -23.78
C LEU A 258 11.17 -38.42 -24.89
N ARG A 259 10.06 -39.13 -25.08
CA ARG A 259 8.89 -38.51 -25.70
C ARG A 259 8.07 -37.88 -24.58
N TRP A 260 8.22 -36.57 -24.39
CA TRP A 260 7.07 -35.75 -24.04
C TRP A 260 6.15 -35.76 -25.26
N LYS A 261 5.47 -36.90 -25.50
CA LYS A 261 4.22 -36.84 -26.26
C LYS A 261 3.41 -35.78 -25.52
N SER A 262 2.90 -34.79 -26.25
CA SER A 262 1.87 -33.88 -25.75
C SER A 262 0.79 -34.76 -25.11
N ALA A 263 0.89 -34.92 -23.78
CA ALA A 263 -0.02 -35.76 -23.05
C ALA A 263 -1.39 -35.09 -23.20
N SER A 264 -2.42 -35.92 -23.24
CA SER A 264 -3.82 -35.60 -23.47
C SER A 264 -4.47 -34.72 -22.39
N HIS A 265 -3.77 -33.71 -21.88
CA HIS A 265 -4.24 -32.68 -20.98
C HIS A 265 -3.84 -31.33 -21.61
N VAL A 266 -4.80 -30.69 -22.28
CA VAL A 266 -4.74 -29.36 -22.91
C VAL A 266 -3.49 -29.12 -23.80
N ASN A 267 -3.64 -29.27 -25.12
CA ASN A 267 -2.62 -28.84 -26.10
C ASN A 267 -2.54 -27.29 -26.12
N ILE A 268 -1.74 -26.70 -25.23
CA ILE A 268 -1.50 -25.26 -25.22
C ILE A 268 -0.22 -24.99 -26.00
N LYS A 269 -0.37 -24.42 -27.19
CA LYS A 269 0.75 -23.91 -27.97
C LYS A 269 0.86 -22.41 -27.71
N LEU A 270 1.95 -21.99 -27.10
CA LEU A 270 2.31 -20.57 -26.97
C LEU A 270 2.99 -20.13 -28.26
N ASP A 271 2.23 -19.51 -29.17
CA ASP A 271 2.76 -18.91 -30.38
C ASP A 271 2.97 -17.40 -30.18
N ARG A 272 4.10 -16.87 -30.67
CA ARG A 272 4.35 -15.42 -30.65
C ARG A 272 3.41 -14.74 -31.64
N PHE A 273 2.81 -13.62 -31.22
CA PHE A 273 2.03 -12.79 -32.13
C PHE A 273 2.92 -12.35 -33.30
N PRO A 274 2.53 -12.59 -34.56
CA PRO A 274 3.36 -12.31 -35.74
C PRO A 274 3.34 -10.81 -36.07
N GLN A 275 3.88 -10.00 -35.17
CA GLN A 275 4.02 -8.56 -35.36
C GLN A 275 4.99 -8.27 -36.50
N LYS A 276 4.58 -7.43 -37.46
CA LYS A 276 5.45 -6.94 -38.52
C LYS A 276 6.50 -5.99 -37.91
N VAL A 277 7.77 -6.20 -38.25
CA VAL A 277 8.90 -5.36 -37.85
C VAL A 277 9.66 -4.97 -39.12
N GLU A 278 9.78 -3.68 -39.41
CA GLU A 278 10.41 -3.13 -40.62
C GLU A 278 11.28 -1.93 -40.24
N ASP A 279 12.50 -2.16 -39.75
CA ASP A 279 13.26 -1.12 -39.05
C ASP A 279 14.79 -1.27 -39.16
N ILE A 280 15.53 -0.26 -38.70
CA ILE A 280 16.99 -0.29 -38.49
C ILE A 280 17.35 -0.63 -37.04
N LYS A 281 18.53 -1.24 -36.82
CA LYS A 281 19.06 -1.47 -35.47
C LYS A 281 19.73 -0.20 -34.96
N ALA A 282 19.11 0.50 -34.01
CA ALA A 282 19.64 1.72 -33.41
C ALA A 282 19.29 1.83 -31.92
N ARG A 283 20.09 2.61 -31.17
CA ARG A 283 19.79 3.00 -29.78
C ARG A 283 19.14 4.38 -29.79
N ILE A 284 17.82 4.41 -29.93
CA ILE A 284 17.04 5.65 -30.08
C ILE A 284 15.71 5.53 -29.34
N CYS A 285 15.19 6.67 -28.90
CA CYS A 285 13.83 6.79 -28.39
C CYS A 285 12.96 7.47 -29.45
N GLY A 286 11.72 6.99 -29.64
CA GLY A 286 10.82 7.52 -30.66
C GLY A 286 10.40 8.96 -30.37
N ALA A 287 10.18 9.77 -31.42
CA ALA A 287 9.83 11.19 -31.27
C ALA A 287 8.59 11.44 -30.39
N LYS A 288 7.60 10.53 -30.42
CA LYS A 288 6.37 10.64 -29.60
C LYS A 288 6.63 10.54 -28.10
N ILE A 289 7.74 9.92 -27.71
CA ILE A 289 8.09 9.62 -26.32
C ILE A 289 8.90 10.79 -25.70
N GLN A 290 9.37 11.74 -26.53
CA GLN A 290 10.10 12.94 -26.09
C GLN A 290 9.21 14.03 -25.46
N GLU A 291 7.90 13.78 -25.37
CA GLU A 291 6.97 14.66 -24.66
C GLU A 291 6.86 14.21 -23.20
N HIS A 292 7.04 15.13 -22.26
CA HIS A 292 7.19 14.82 -20.83
C HIS A 292 6.27 15.62 -19.89
N PHE A 293 5.57 16.65 -20.38
CA PHE A 293 4.91 17.65 -19.56
C PHE A 293 3.38 17.67 -19.68
N ASN A 294 2.80 17.38 -20.85
CA ASN A 294 1.34 17.49 -21.04
C ASN A 294 0.54 16.54 -20.13
N GLN A 295 1.04 15.32 -19.89
CA GLN A 295 0.33 14.36 -19.03
C GLN A 295 0.43 14.73 -17.54
N VAL A 296 1.58 15.26 -17.10
CA VAL A 296 1.74 15.71 -15.72
C VAL A 296 0.95 16.98 -15.44
N GLN A 297 0.83 17.88 -16.43
CA GLN A 297 -0.12 19.00 -16.38
C GLN A 297 -1.57 18.52 -16.21
N LEU A 298 -2.00 17.55 -17.04
CA LEU A 298 -3.32 16.94 -16.89
C LEU A 298 -3.54 16.38 -15.48
N PHE A 299 -2.54 15.72 -14.90
CA PHE A 299 -2.59 15.20 -13.54
C PHE A 299 -2.74 16.32 -12.49
N VAL A 300 -1.82 17.29 -12.47
CA VAL A 300 -1.82 18.39 -11.49
C VAL A 300 -3.10 19.23 -11.58
N ASN A 301 -3.58 19.51 -12.79
CA ASN A 301 -4.84 20.24 -13.01
C ASN A 301 -6.08 19.48 -12.48
N SER A 302 -5.97 18.15 -12.32
CA SER A 302 -7.09 17.30 -11.90
C SER A 302 -7.18 17.09 -10.39
N LEU A 303 -6.22 17.61 -9.62
CA LEU A 303 -6.20 17.49 -8.17
C LEU A 303 -7.18 18.47 -7.53
N ASN A 304 -7.86 18.03 -6.47
CA ASN A 304 -8.63 18.94 -5.62
C ASN A 304 -7.69 19.87 -4.83
N PRO A 305 -8.19 20.99 -4.28
CA PRO A 305 -7.34 21.95 -3.54
C PRO A 305 -6.50 21.32 -2.42
N ASN A 306 -7.11 20.45 -1.60
CA ASN A 306 -6.41 19.73 -0.54
C ASN A 306 -5.33 18.77 -1.12
N GLU A 307 -5.63 18.09 -2.22
CA GLU A 307 -4.69 17.17 -2.87
C GLU A 307 -3.50 17.90 -3.50
N LYS A 308 -3.73 19.10 -4.06
CA LYS A 308 -2.68 19.97 -4.59
C LYS A 308 -1.82 20.53 -3.45
N GLN A 309 -2.43 20.88 -2.30
CA GLN A 309 -1.70 21.31 -1.11
C GLN A 309 -0.78 20.20 -0.58
N HIS A 310 -1.28 18.97 -0.42
CA HIS A 310 -0.43 17.84 0.00
C HIS A 310 0.72 17.57 -0.97
N LEU A 311 0.49 17.75 -2.28
CA LEU A 311 1.55 17.63 -3.28
C LEU A 311 2.63 18.70 -3.07
N ILE A 312 2.24 19.96 -2.82
CA ILE A 312 3.15 21.06 -2.48
C ILE A 312 3.95 20.70 -1.23
N ASP A 313 3.28 20.27 -0.17
CA ASP A 313 3.91 19.96 1.11
C ASP A 313 4.86 18.77 1.00
N GLY A 314 4.45 17.72 0.28
CA GLY A 314 5.27 16.53 0.03
C GLY A 314 6.52 16.84 -0.78
N ALA A 315 6.39 17.58 -1.88
CA ALA A 315 7.52 17.99 -2.70
C ALA A 315 8.45 18.97 -1.95
N SER A 316 7.87 19.93 -1.20
CA SER A 316 8.63 20.89 -0.38
C SER A 316 9.41 20.17 0.72
N PHE A 317 8.77 19.22 1.41
CA PHE A 317 9.43 18.40 2.43
C PHE A 317 10.62 17.65 1.85
N GLU A 318 10.44 16.94 0.73
CA GLU A 318 11.52 16.14 0.15
C GLU A 318 12.69 17.00 -0.38
N LEU A 319 12.40 18.11 -1.04
CA LEU A 319 13.43 19.04 -1.53
C LEU A 319 14.16 19.80 -0.41
N ASN A 320 13.50 20.08 0.71
CA ASN A 320 14.14 20.68 1.89
C ASN A 320 15.17 19.75 2.56
N HIS A 321 15.17 18.45 2.23
CA HIS A 321 16.21 17.50 2.67
C HIS A 321 17.32 17.32 1.63
N CYS A 322 17.34 18.15 0.58
CA CYS A 322 18.47 18.22 -0.34
C CYS A 322 19.44 19.30 0.14
N ASP A 323 20.62 18.87 0.60
CA ASP A 323 21.66 19.79 1.07
C ASP A 323 22.32 20.59 -0.07
N ASP A 324 22.26 20.11 -1.31
CA ASP A 324 22.86 20.78 -2.46
C ASP A 324 21.89 21.79 -3.11
N PRO A 325 22.20 23.11 -3.07
CA PRO A 325 21.36 24.12 -3.69
C PRO A 325 21.09 23.92 -5.18
N VAL A 326 22.07 23.37 -5.90
CA VAL A 326 21.94 23.13 -7.33
C VAL A 326 20.77 22.18 -7.61
N VAL A 327 20.56 21.20 -6.73
CA VAL A 327 19.53 20.18 -6.90
C VAL A 327 18.13 20.77 -6.77
N TYR A 328 17.83 21.46 -5.67
CA TYR A 328 16.49 22.01 -5.48
C TYR A 328 16.21 23.21 -6.40
N GLU A 329 17.21 24.04 -6.71
CA GLU A 329 17.06 25.14 -7.68
C GLU A 329 16.79 24.62 -9.10
N GLN A 330 17.45 23.54 -9.50
CA GLN A 330 17.24 22.94 -10.80
C GLN A 330 15.85 22.29 -10.88
N TYR A 331 15.42 21.59 -9.83
CA TYR A 331 14.12 20.94 -9.84
C TYR A 331 12.95 21.94 -9.84
N THR A 332 13.08 23.09 -9.17
CA THR A 332 12.04 24.14 -9.24
C THR A 332 11.87 24.72 -10.65
N ARG A 333 12.92 24.71 -11.48
CA ARG A 333 12.82 25.04 -12.92
C ARG A 333 12.06 23.96 -13.70
N VAL A 334 12.27 22.68 -13.37
CA VAL A 334 11.48 21.58 -13.97
C VAL A 334 9.99 21.74 -13.63
N LEU A 335 9.66 22.09 -12.38
CA LEU A 335 8.28 22.34 -11.95
C LEU A 335 7.60 23.47 -12.75
N ASN A 336 8.37 24.47 -13.20
CA ASN A 336 7.84 25.57 -14.02
C ASN A 336 7.35 25.13 -15.42
N ASN A 337 7.77 23.95 -15.89
CA ASN A 337 7.22 23.32 -17.10
C ASN A 337 5.86 22.65 -16.84
N ILE A 338 5.49 22.45 -15.57
CA ILE A 338 4.27 21.77 -15.17
C ILE A 338 3.20 22.80 -14.80
N ASP A 339 3.44 23.60 -13.76
CA ASP A 339 2.48 24.58 -13.26
C ASP A 339 3.22 25.70 -12.53
N LEU A 340 3.05 26.95 -12.96
CA LEU A 340 3.78 28.10 -12.43
C LEU A 340 3.49 28.34 -10.95
N GLU A 341 2.22 28.28 -10.55
CA GLU A 341 1.81 28.53 -9.16
C GLU A 341 2.30 27.43 -8.23
N LEU A 342 2.27 26.17 -8.68
CA LEU A 342 2.88 25.05 -7.97
C LEU A 342 4.39 25.26 -7.78
N ALA A 343 5.09 25.64 -8.85
CA ALA A 343 6.54 25.87 -8.82
C ALA A 343 6.88 27.01 -7.85
N LYS A 344 6.14 28.13 -7.89
CA LYS A 344 6.31 29.27 -6.97
C LYS A 344 6.08 28.86 -5.52
N ALA A 345 5.00 28.14 -5.23
CA ALA A 345 4.69 27.69 -3.87
C ALA A 345 5.81 26.82 -3.29
N ILE A 346 6.31 25.85 -4.07
CA ILE A 346 7.40 24.97 -3.63
C ILE A 346 8.72 25.75 -3.50
N ALA A 347 9.03 26.64 -4.46
CA ALA A 347 10.26 27.42 -4.44
C ALA A 347 10.36 28.36 -3.23
N ILE A 348 9.24 28.97 -2.81
CA ILE A 348 9.18 29.77 -1.58
C ILE A 348 9.55 28.93 -0.35
N ASN A 349 9.11 27.67 -0.30
CA ASN A 349 9.33 26.79 0.85
C ASN A 349 10.77 26.27 0.96
N VAL A 350 11.47 26.09 -0.17
CA VAL A 350 12.79 25.43 -0.22
C VAL A 350 13.94 26.36 -0.63
N GLY A 351 13.64 27.63 -0.96
CA GLY A 351 14.63 28.57 -1.46
C GLY A 351 15.03 28.35 -2.93
N GLY A 352 14.12 27.78 -3.74
CA GLY A 352 14.37 27.51 -5.15
C GLY A 352 14.21 28.76 -6.05
N ILE A 353 14.56 28.60 -7.34
CA ILE A 353 14.50 29.67 -8.35
C ILE A 353 13.45 29.30 -9.39
N VAL A 354 12.50 30.22 -9.65
CA VAL A 354 11.42 30.05 -10.62
C VAL A 354 11.26 31.35 -11.42
N SER A 355 10.98 31.21 -12.72
CA SER A 355 10.70 32.34 -13.61
C SER A 355 9.33 32.98 -13.30
N GLU A 356 9.12 34.23 -13.72
CA GLU A 356 7.80 34.85 -13.62
C GLU A 356 6.82 34.38 -14.70
N VAL A 357 7.32 33.67 -15.72
CA VAL A 357 6.52 33.12 -16.83
C VAL A 357 6.68 31.61 -16.92
N PRO A 358 5.64 30.88 -17.34
CA PRO A 358 5.70 29.43 -17.50
C PRO A 358 6.63 29.05 -18.67
N ASP A 359 7.47 28.04 -18.48
CA ASP A 359 8.39 27.55 -19.52
C ASP A 359 7.71 26.65 -20.56
N HIS A 360 6.55 26.09 -20.20
CA HIS A 360 5.72 25.28 -21.08
C HIS A 360 4.25 25.67 -20.94
N ALA A 361 3.55 25.79 -22.07
CA ALA A 361 2.13 26.14 -22.07
C ALA A 361 1.29 25.04 -21.40
N ASN A 362 0.48 25.39 -20.40
CA ASN A 362 -0.48 24.47 -19.78
C ASN A 362 -1.82 24.54 -20.53
N GLN A 363 -2.27 23.39 -21.06
CA GLN A 363 -3.50 23.31 -21.85
C GLN A 363 -4.79 23.34 -21.00
N GLY A 364 -4.68 23.35 -19.66
CA GLY A 364 -5.82 23.41 -18.74
C GLY A 364 -6.73 22.17 -18.77
N LYS A 365 -6.27 21.07 -19.37
CA LYS A 365 -7.04 19.82 -19.45
C LYS A 365 -7.13 19.17 -18.07
N VAL A 366 -8.27 18.55 -17.80
CA VAL A 366 -8.58 17.86 -16.53
C VAL A 366 -9.21 16.49 -16.79
N SER A 367 -9.02 15.56 -15.85
CA SER A 367 -9.65 14.25 -15.81
C SER A 367 -9.97 13.86 -14.37
N LYS A 368 -11.27 13.79 -14.04
CA LYS A 368 -11.73 13.45 -12.68
C LYS A 368 -11.18 12.13 -12.17
N ALA A 369 -10.89 11.18 -13.06
CA ALA A 369 -10.38 9.85 -12.71
C ALA A 369 -8.95 9.85 -12.15
N LEU A 370 -8.25 10.98 -12.13
CA LEU A 370 -6.89 11.07 -11.58
C LEU A 370 -6.89 11.39 -10.08
N SER A 371 -7.92 12.07 -9.59
CA SER A 371 -8.10 12.37 -8.16
C SER A 371 -8.52 11.13 -7.37
N GLN A 372 -8.05 10.99 -6.12
CA GLN A 372 -8.49 9.89 -5.25
C GLN A 372 -9.94 10.04 -4.80
N THR A 373 -10.45 11.27 -4.67
CA THR A 373 -11.82 11.51 -4.22
C THR A 373 -12.86 10.97 -5.21
N TYR A 374 -12.50 10.87 -6.50
CA TYR A 374 -13.33 10.21 -7.52
C TYR A 374 -13.60 8.73 -7.22
N TYR A 375 -12.70 8.08 -6.48
CA TYR A 375 -12.80 6.68 -6.09
C TYR A 375 -13.34 6.46 -4.68
N ALA A 376 -13.92 7.51 -4.06
CA ALA A 376 -14.60 7.37 -2.78
C ALA A 376 -15.70 6.29 -2.84
N PRO A 377 -15.96 5.57 -1.73
CA PRO A 377 -17.02 4.57 -1.67
C PRO A 377 -18.36 5.19 -2.05
N LYS A 378 -19.10 4.54 -2.95
CA LYS A 378 -20.44 4.99 -3.35
C LYS A 378 -21.49 4.79 -2.25
N THR A 379 -21.27 3.77 -1.42
CA THR A 379 -22.09 3.49 -0.26
C THR A 379 -21.25 3.77 0.97
N PRO A 380 -21.76 4.51 1.96
CA PRO A 380 -21.03 4.76 3.19
C PRO A 380 -20.64 3.46 3.91
N LEU A 381 -19.37 3.34 4.32
CA LEU A 381 -18.87 2.17 5.02
C LEU A 381 -17.71 2.50 5.97
N ILE A 382 -17.75 1.88 7.15
CA ILE A 382 -16.65 1.92 8.14
C ILE A 382 -16.00 0.54 8.36
N LYS A 383 -16.37 -0.44 7.53
CA LYS A 383 -15.79 -1.79 7.53
C LYS A 383 -14.27 -1.67 7.62
N ILE A 384 -13.63 -2.51 8.44
CA ILE A 384 -12.17 -2.62 8.66
C ILE A 384 -11.45 -1.36 9.19
N ARG A 385 -12.15 -0.24 9.43
CA ARG A 385 -11.57 0.94 10.08
C ARG A 385 -11.32 0.64 11.55
N ARG A 386 -10.24 1.20 12.09
CA ARG A 386 -9.88 1.05 13.51
C ARG A 386 -10.36 2.29 14.25
N ILE A 387 -11.19 2.09 15.28
CA ILE A 387 -11.78 3.16 16.07
C ILE A 387 -11.35 2.96 17.52
N ALA A 388 -10.76 4.00 18.11
CA ALA A 388 -10.42 4.03 19.52
C ALA A 388 -11.58 4.66 20.31
N ILE A 389 -11.97 4.03 21.41
CA ILE A 389 -12.85 4.62 22.43
C ILE A 389 -12.00 4.81 23.68
N LEU A 390 -11.83 6.06 24.08
CA LEU A 390 -11.05 6.42 25.26
C LEU A 390 -11.95 6.30 26.49
N VAL A 391 -11.52 5.56 27.51
CA VAL A 391 -12.25 5.36 28.76
C VAL A 391 -11.38 5.72 29.96
N GLY A 392 -11.98 6.33 30.97
CA GLY A 392 -11.36 6.57 32.28
C GLY A 392 -12.00 5.72 33.36
N ASP A 393 -11.42 5.72 34.56
CA ASP A 393 -12.14 5.20 35.74
C ASP A 393 -13.45 5.98 35.88
N ARG A 394 -14.54 5.27 36.19
CA ARG A 394 -15.90 5.84 36.29
C ARG A 394 -16.52 6.26 34.97
N PHE A 395 -16.24 5.54 33.89
CA PHE A 395 -16.97 5.69 32.63
C PHE A 395 -18.38 5.08 32.71
N ASP A 396 -19.27 5.52 31.82
CA ASP A 396 -20.59 4.92 31.62
C ASP A 396 -20.48 3.65 30.76
N LEU A 397 -20.70 2.49 31.38
CA LEU A 397 -20.61 1.20 30.70
C LEU A 397 -21.66 1.03 29.60
N ALA A 398 -22.90 1.45 29.86
CA ALA A 398 -24.00 1.23 28.93
C ALA A 398 -23.82 2.06 27.65
N GLU A 399 -23.36 3.31 27.79
CA GLU A 399 -23.01 4.17 26.66
C GLU A 399 -21.88 3.57 25.81
N VAL A 400 -20.78 3.19 26.46
CA VAL A 400 -19.62 2.62 25.75
C VAL A 400 -19.96 1.30 25.06
N GLU A 401 -20.72 0.41 25.70
CA GLU A 401 -21.16 -0.84 25.10
C GLU A 401 -22.09 -0.61 23.91
N ALA A 402 -23.02 0.35 24.01
CA ALA A 402 -23.91 0.70 22.92
C ALA A 402 -23.15 1.25 21.70
N VAL A 403 -22.25 2.23 21.91
CA VAL A 403 -21.41 2.78 20.83
C VAL A 403 -20.53 1.69 20.22
N ARG A 404 -19.90 0.85 21.05
CA ARG A 404 -19.08 -0.27 20.57
C ARG A 404 -19.90 -1.24 19.74
N ALA A 405 -21.11 -1.62 20.19
CA ALA A 405 -21.99 -2.53 19.47
C ALA A 405 -22.41 -1.95 18.11
N ALA A 406 -22.79 -0.67 18.08
CA ALA A 406 -23.13 0.04 16.84
C ALA A 406 -21.97 0.02 15.83
N LEU A 407 -20.76 0.38 16.26
CA LEU A 407 -19.58 0.40 15.39
C LEU A 407 -19.16 -1.00 14.91
N VAL A 408 -19.26 -2.02 15.77
CA VAL A 408 -19.00 -3.42 15.41
C VAL A 408 -20.02 -3.94 14.40
N ASN A 409 -21.30 -3.54 14.51
CA ASN A 409 -22.31 -3.83 13.48
C ASN A 409 -21.96 -3.19 12.12
N GLY A 410 -21.28 -2.04 12.12
CA GLY A 410 -20.67 -1.43 10.94
C GLY A 410 -19.40 -2.14 10.42
N LEU A 411 -19.01 -3.27 11.02
CA LEU A 411 -17.79 -4.05 10.75
C LEU A 411 -16.49 -3.26 11.00
N ALA A 412 -16.52 -2.26 11.88
CA ALA A 412 -15.32 -1.58 12.35
C ALA A 412 -14.59 -2.42 13.42
N MET A 413 -13.29 -2.19 13.56
CA MET A 413 -12.47 -2.75 14.63
C MET A 413 -12.38 -1.73 15.76
N VAL A 414 -13.06 -2.01 16.88
CA VAL A 414 -13.13 -1.09 18.02
C VAL A 414 -12.13 -1.49 19.10
N PHE A 415 -11.35 -0.52 19.57
CA PHE A 415 -10.34 -0.67 20.62
C PHE A 415 -10.70 0.22 21.81
N LEU A 416 -10.83 -0.38 22.99
CA LEU A 416 -10.95 0.36 24.24
C LEU A 416 -9.54 0.76 24.71
N ILE A 417 -9.32 2.04 24.95
CA ILE A 417 -8.04 2.58 25.43
C ILE A 417 -8.30 3.26 26.76
N GLY A 418 -7.73 2.70 27.83
CA GLY A 418 -7.78 3.27 29.17
C GLY A 418 -6.44 3.82 29.64
N PRO A 419 -6.39 4.44 30.84
CA PRO A 419 -5.15 4.92 31.45
C PRO A 419 -4.17 3.79 31.79
N ARG A 420 -4.65 2.54 31.82
CA ARG A 420 -3.85 1.34 32.11
C ARG A 420 -4.38 0.14 31.30
N ARG A 421 -3.52 -0.87 31.10
CA ARG A 421 -3.89 -2.16 30.49
C ARG A 421 -4.73 -3.05 31.42
N GLY A 422 -4.63 -2.82 32.73
CA GLY A 422 -5.43 -3.52 33.75
C GLY A 422 -6.89 -3.07 33.73
N GLU A 423 -7.67 -3.58 34.69
CA GLU A 423 -9.09 -3.25 34.79
C GLU A 423 -9.31 -1.73 34.99
N VAL A 424 -10.34 -1.23 34.32
CA VAL A 424 -10.90 0.12 34.46
C VAL A 424 -12.34 -0.06 34.88
N PHE A 425 -12.71 0.50 36.03
CA PHE A 425 -14.02 0.22 36.62
C PHE A 425 -15.04 1.26 36.18
N PRO A 426 -16.20 0.83 35.65
CA PRO A 426 -17.30 1.74 35.37
C PRO A 426 -17.92 2.23 36.67
N ALA A 427 -18.40 3.47 36.66
CA ALA A 427 -19.26 4.01 37.70
C ALA A 427 -20.10 5.06 37.01
N ALA A 428 -21.43 4.98 37.16
CA ALA A 428 -22.40 5.85 36.50
C ALA A 428 -22.36 7.29 37.04
N VAL A 429 -21.21 7.96 36.91
CA VAL A 429 -21.02 9.35 37.26
C VAL A 429 -20.83 10.10 35.94
N PRO A 430 -21.59 11.17 35.69
CA PRO A 430 -21.36 12.05 34.53
C PRO A 430 -19.91 12.54 34.58
N PHE A 431 -19.08 12.12 33.62
CA PHE A 431 -17.69 12.53 33.59
C PHE A 431 -17.57 13.99 33.14
N LEU A 432 -16.84 14.77 33.94
CA LEU A 432 -16.50 16.18 33.73
C LEU A 432 -15.64 16.36 32.48
N ARG A 433 -16.06 17.27 31.60
CA ARG A 433 -15.29 17.81 30.48
C ARG A 433 -14.08 18.58 31.02
N ASP A 434 -12.88 18.01 30.89
CA ASP A 434 -11.62 18.75 30.80
C ASP A 434 -10.71 18.03 29.81
N ALA A 435 -11.07 18.09 28.53
CA ALA A 435 -10.16 17.76 27.44
C ALA A 435 -10.72 18.33 26.14
N VAL A 436 -9.96 19.20 25.49
CA VAL A 436 -10.17 19.70 24.12
C VAL A 436 -11.22 20.81 23.98
N HIS A 437 -10.94 21.99 24.55
CA HIS A 437 -11.47 23.24 23.99
C HIS A 437 -10.55 23.70 22.86
N LEU A 438 -11.00 23.59 21.61
CA LEU A 438 -10.30 24.13 20.45
C LEU A 438 -11.02 25.41 19.98
N PRO A 439 -10.33 26.55 19.84
CA PRO A 439 -10.93 27.76 19.29
C PRO A 439 -11.54 27.49 17.90
N GLY A 440 -12.80 27.90 17.68
CA GLY A 440 -13.47 27.77 16.39
C GLY A 440 -14.22 26.45 16.14
N ILE A 441 -14.10 25.45 17.02
CA ILE A 441 -14.91 24.23 16.93
C ILE A 441 -16.20 24.39 17.72
N GLU A 442 -17.33 24.06 17.08
CA GLU A 442 -18.62 24.12 17.74
C GLU A 442 -18.97 22.78 18.41
N PHE A 443 -19.34 22.84 19.68
CA PHE A 443 -19.75 21.67 20.47
C PHE A 443 -21.23 21.71 20.82
N GLN A 444 -21.85 20.55 21.03
CA GLN A 444 -23.10 20.48 21.75
C GLN A 444 -22.86 20.91 23.21
N ASN A 445 -23.58 21.93 23.65
CA ASN A 445 -23.42 22.55 24.98
C ASN A 445 -24.58 22.20 25.92
N ASP A 446 -25.74 21.81 25.38
CA ASP A 446 -26.85 21.33 26.19
C ASP A 446 -26.65 19.85 26.55
N LEU A 447 -26.27 19.58 27.80
CA LEU A 447 -26.02 18.25 28.35
C LEU A 447 -27.28 17.39 28.51
N GLY A 448 -28.49 17.98 28.42
CA GLY A 448 -29.75 17.24 28.45
C GLY A 448 -30.21 16.78 27.06
N SER A 449 -29.52 17.21 26.01
CA SER A 449 -29.95 17.02 24.62
C SER A 449 -29.26 15.83 23.96
N ASP A 450 -30.05 15.03 23.24
CA ASP A 450 -29.58 13.98 22.33
C ASP A 450 -29.26 14.51 20.92
N VAL A 451 -29.40 15.83 20.69
CA VAL A 451 -29.10 16.47 19.41
C VAL A 451 -27.60 16.41 19.14
N VAL A 452 -27.26 15.89 17.97
CA VAL A 452 -25.88 15.75 17.51
C VAL A 452 -25.43 17.06 16.84
N LYS A 453 -24.21 17.49 17.17
CA LYS A 453 -23.52 18.59 16.51
C LYS A 453 -22.21 18.08 15.89
N GLU A 454 -22.07 18.24 14.58
CA GLU A 454 -20.81 18.01 13.85
C GLU A 454 -20.16 19.33 13.49
N SER A 455 -18.90 19.50 13.86
CA SER A 455 -18.09 20.66 13.49
C SER A 455 -16.71 20.17 13.11
N TYR A 456 -16.34 20.36 11.84
CA TYR A 456 -15.08 19.88 11.30
C TYR A 456 -14.84 18.38 11.57
N GLY A 457 -15.84 17.49 11.57
CA GLY A 457 -15.65 16.08 11.93
C GLY A 457 -15.44 15.78 13.42
N VAL A 458 -15.55 16.77 14.30
CA VAL A 458 -15.81 16.55 15.74
C VAL A 458 -17.32 16.35 15.89
N VAL A 459 -17.73 15.16 16.29
CA VAL A 459 -19.14 14.80 16.51
C VAL A 459 -19.42 14.77 18.01
N THR A 460 -20.36 15.59 18.47
CA THR A 460 -20.72 15.68 19.89
C THR A 460 -22.23 15.62 20.12
N SER A 461 -22.63 15.02 21.23
CA SER A 461 -23.98 15.06 21.78
C SER A 461 -23.89 15.34 23.29
N GLY A 462 -24.92 15.96 23.86
CA GLY A 462 -24.92 16.29 25.29
C GLY A 462 -25.25 15.11 26.19
N MET A 463 -26.15 14.24 25.72
CA MET A 463 -26.55 12.99 26.37
C MET A 463 -26.61 11.85 25.36
N TYR A 464 -26.09 10.67 25.73
CA TYR A 464 -26.26 9.43 24.95
C TYR A 464 -26.84 8.32 25.84
N GLY A 465 -28.15 8.38 26.08
CA GLY A 465 -28.86 7.42 26.93
C GLY A 465 -29.33 6.17 26.17
N ILE A 466 -29.87 5.18 26.90
CA ILE A 466 -30.41 3.91 26.35
C ILE A 466 -31.40 4.16 25.21
N LYS A 467 -32.26 5.18 25.32
CA LYS A 467 -33.22 5.54 24.27
C LYS A 467 -32.53 6.03 22.99
N ALA A 468 -31.53 6.90 23.11
CA ALA A 468 -30.74 7.38 21.98
C ALA A 468 -29.97 6.22 21.33
N ALA A 469 -29.41 5.31 22.12
CA ALA A 469 -28.74 4.11 21.63
C ALA A 469 -29.67 3.12 20.89
N LEU A 470 -30.93 2.99 21.33
CA LEU A 470 -31.94 2.16 20.66
C LEU A 470 -32.45 2.80 19.36
N GLU A 471 -32.46 4.13 19.28
CA GLU A 471 -32.84 4.91 18.10
C GLU A 471 -31.67 5.09 17.10
N ASP A 472 -30.42 4.92 17.53
CA ASP A 472 -29.20 4.94 16.71
C ASP A 472 -29.03 3.64 15.91
N VAL A 473 -29.99 3.40 15.02
CA VAL A 473 -29.81 2.45 13.91
C VAL A 473 -28.63 2.98 13.10
N LEU A 474 -27.58 2.17 12.89
CA LEU A 474 -26.36 2.59 12.20
C LEU A 474 -26.59 2.82 10.68
N GLU A 475 -27.44 3.78 10.35
CA GLU A 475 -27.63 4.34 9.03
C GLU A 475 -26.59 5.44 8.84
N ILE A 476 -25.45 5.05 8.27
CA ILE A 476 -24.30 5.95 8.11
C ILE A 476 -24.66 7.11 7.18
N GLY A 477 -24.92 8.28 7.78
CA GLY A 477 -25.29 9.52 7.10
C GLY A 477 -25.32 10.70 8.06
N PRO A 478 -25.44 11.94 7.55
CA PRO A 478 -25.65 13.11 8.39
C PRO A 478 -27.07 13.13 8.95
N GLY A 479 -27.25 13.52 10.21
CA GLY A 479 -28.57 13.66 10.83
C GLY A 479 -28.53 14.37 12.18
N GLU A 480 -29.68 14.91 12.61
CA GLU A 480 -29.81 15.63 13.89
C GLU A 480 -29.77 14.72 15.14
N LYS A 481 -29.91 13.41 14.93
CA LYS A 481 -29.88 12.35 15.96
C LYS A 481 -28.96 11.20 15.52
N GLY A 482 -28.61 10.32 16.45
CA GLY A 482 -27.73 9.17 16.21
C GLY A 482 -26.27 9.57 16.20
N ASN A 483 -25.64 9.60 17.39
CA ASN A 483 -24.25 10.01 17.55
C ASN A 483 -23.30 9.04 16.83
N ALA A 484 -23.50 7.73 16.99
CA ALA A 484 -22.66 6.71 16.38
C ALA A 484 -22.80 6.71 14.85
N ALA A 485 -24.02 6.91 14.31
CA ALA A 485 -24.25 7.05 12.88
C ALA A 485 -23.52 8.28 12.27
N ASN A 486 -23.64 9.45 12.90
CA ASN A 486 -22.95 10.67 12.44
C ASN A 486 -21.42 10.56 12.58
N PHE A 487 -20.94 9.97 13.67
CA PHE A 487 -19.51 9.68 13.85
C PHE A 487 -19.00 8.70 12.79
N ALA A 488 -19.75 7.63 12.52
CA ALA A 488 -19.44 6.69 11.44
C ALA A 488 -19.43 7.38 10.06
N TYR A 489 -20.30 8.37 9.84
CA TYR A 489 -20.29 9.18 8.63
C TYR A 489 -19.02 10.03 8.51
N ALA A 490 -18.57 10.66 9.60
CA ALA A 490 -17.30 11.37 9.64
C ALA A 490 -16.11 10.44 9.36
N VAL A 491 -16.11 9.22 9.91
CA VAL A 491 -15.09 8.18 9.61
C VAL A 491 -15.15 7.73 8.15
N ASN A 492 -16.34 7.62 7.56
CA ASN A 492 -16.53 7.26 6.15
C ASN A 492 -15.94 8.30 5.19
N LYS A 493 -15.96 9.60 5.54
CA LYS A 493 -15.27 10.67 4.79
C LYS A 493 -13.74 10.49 4.74
N HIS A 494 -13.19 9.51 5.46
CA HIS A 494 -11.77 9.20 5.65
C HIS A 494 -11.00 10.24 6.47
N ARG A 495 -11.08 11.52 6.09
CA ARG A 495 -10.48 12.68 6.76
C ARG A 495 -11.42 13.88 6.64
N CYS A 496 -11.22 14.89 7.48
CA CYS A 496 -11.86 16.20 7.34
C CYS A 496 -10.83 17.18 6.75
N TYR A 497 -10.81 17.29 5.42
CA TYR A 497 -9.85 18.14 4.70
C TYR A 497 -10.13 19.64 4.90
N GLU A 498 -11.37 20.01 5.22
CA GLU A 498 -11.75 21.40 5.54
C GLU A 498 -10.92 21.96 6.71
N ARG A 499 -10.55 21.13 7.70
CA ARG A 499 -9.66 21.56 8.80
C ARG A 499 -8.31 22.07 8.32
N GLU A 500 -7.80 21.46 7.26
CA GLU A 500 -6.49 21.76 6.72
C GLU A 500 -6.53 22.96 5.78
N VAL A 501 -7.53 22.99 4.91
CA VAL A 501 -7.75 24.12 3.98
C VAL A 501 -8.06 25.42 4.73
N ASP A 502 -8.77 25.33 5.86
CA ASP A 502 -9.06 26.50 6.72
C ASP A 502 -7.91 26.82 7.71
N GLY A 503 -6.80 26.09 7.66
CA GLY A 503 -5.59 26.35 8.47
C GLY A 503 -5.71 25.99 9.95
N LEU A 504 -6.77 25.30 10.37
CA LEU A 504 -6.98 24.91 11.78
C LEU A 504 -5.92 23.93 12.27
N THR A 505 -5.38 23.09 11.38
CA THR A 505 -4.29 22.16 11.72
C THR A 505 -3.02 22.89 12.16
N ALA A 506 -2.71 24.04 11.58
CA ALA A 506 -1.53 24.85 11.93
C ALA A 506 -1.64 25.53 13.31
N LEU A 507 -2.84 25.61 13.89
CA LEU A 507 -3.08 26.20 15.22
C LEU A 507 -2.83 25.23 16.38
N VAL A 508 -2.61 23.94 16.09
CA VAL A 508 -2.44 22.90 17.09
C VAL A 508 -0.99 22.41 17.05
N ALA A 509 -0.31 22.44 18.20
CA ALA A 509 0.96 21.74 18.37
C ALA A 509 0.68 20.27 18.66
N PHE A 510 1.03 19.38 17.73
CA PHE A 510 0.78 17.94 17.82
C PHE A 510 2.02 17.10 17.55
#